data_AF-A0A2A4LK24-F1
#
_entry.id   AF-A0A2A4LK24-F1
#
_cell.length_a   1.000
_cell.length_b   1.000
_cell.length_c   1.000
_cell.angle_alpha   90.00
_cell.angle_beta   90.00
_cell.angle_gamma   90.00
#
_symmetry.space_group_name_H-M   'P 1'
#
loop_
_entity.id
_entity.type
_entity.pdbx_description
1 polymer ?
#
loop_
_entity_poly.entity_id
_entity_poly.type
_entity_poly.pdbx_seq_one_letter_code
_entity_poly.pdbx_strand_id
1 'polypeptide(L)'
;MKTATKNPYNASMLAVAIPASTILILLVIVSIGAEWIAPYDPLKQSLREALQSPSSVHWLGTDNLGRDVLSRLIFGGRIALISSLEATLIAVVLGVPLGLFIGYRGGWWDWAVMRLVEAVVSIPGIMVAIVIIAILGPGLHRAMIALGILYSTAFLRLARSVVLAEREEVYVKAARVIGASSNRILLRHILPNIAPPLIIQVTLTIGAVLLAEAGLSFVGLGVQPPGASWGTMLNTAATYMALNAFLAVPPGLAIVITVLSVNLLGDVLRDSVGRGIAVSVKPTTPTAKFAESTTTTSQPNADDILHIQGLQVVVNSKDGSEFPVITDLSFSIKKGETLGLVGESGCGKTITGLSILGLIGTGGRVTHGTINLNNTELTAFSTQQMEQIRGDEVAMVFQDPTTSLNPAFTVGDQIAEVLRVKQGMTKKQAWARAVELIDRVGITRPAERAKAYPHELSGGMAQRIAIARALSCNPKLLIADEPTTALDVTIQQEILDLFRDLQDEFGMAILFVTHDLAVAADICDRVCVMYAGELVEMANIDELFATPRHPYTAGLLSAMPHASDRKPPLPTIKGTVPVPKLWPTGCRFSERCDYSQKACEQLITLTGTTSQVRCIRANEINLGASI
;
A
#
# COMPACT_ATOMS: atom_id res chain seq x y z
N MET A 1 -34.63 22.15 2.91
CA MET A 1 -33.66 22.60 3.94
C MET A 1 -33.38 21.42 4.86
N LYS A 2 -32.44 20.54 4.50
CA LYS A 2 -32.02 19.40 5.35
C LYS A 2 -30.81 19.85 6.15
N THR A 3 -30.98 19.97 7.45
CA THR A 3 -29.91 20.19 8.43
C THR A 3 -28.91 19.04 8.34
N ALA A 4 -27.68 19.35 7.90
CA ALA A 4 -26.55 18.44 7.98
C ALA A 4 -26.38 18.00 9.44
N THR A 5 -26.59 16.72 9.71
CA THR A 5 -26.25 16.08 10.98
C THR A 5 -24.75 16.20 11.18
N LYS A 6 -24.33 17.20 11.99
CA LYS A 6 -22.94 17.34 12.46
C LYS A 6 -22.54 16.03 13.13
N ASN A 7 -21.55 15.36 12.56
CA ASN A 7 -20.95 14.17 13.12
C ASN A 7 -20.46 14.47 14.56
N PRO A 8 -20.98 13.79 15.61
CA PRO A 8 -20.62 14.06 17.01
C PRO A 8 -19.12 13.91 17.28
N TYR A 9 -18.39 13.13 16.46
CA TYR A 9 -16.93 13.01 16.49
C TYR A 9 -16.18 14.33 16.22
N ASN A 10 -16.73 15.22 15.39
CA ASN A 10 -16.06 16.48 15.06
C ASN A 10 -16.15 17.51 16.21
N ALA A 11 -17.22 17.43 17.01
CA ALA A 11 -17.43 18.37 18.13
C ALA A 11 -16.46 18.10 19.29
N SER A 12 -16.19 16.83 19.60
CA SER A 12 -15.20 16.44 20.62
C SER A 12 -13.76 16.70 20.17
N MET A 13 -13.42 16.47 18.90
CA MET A 13 -12.11 16.84 18.34
C MET A 13 -11.86 18.35 18.44
N LEU A 14 -12.84 19.17 18.04
CA LEU A 14 -12.72 20.63 18.11
C LEU A 14 -12.57 21.14 19.55
N ALA A 15 -13.21 20.49 20.53
CA ALA A 15 -13.13 20.85 21.93
C ALA A 15 -11.72 20.71 22.52
N VAL A 16 -10.90 19.78 22.01
CA VAL A 16 -9.51 19.56 22.44
C VAL A 16 -8.50 20.30 21.55
N ALA A 17 -8.78 20.36 20.24
CA ALA A 17 -7.92 20.99 19.26
C ALA A 17 -7.77 22.51 19.47
N ILE A 18 -8.88 23.20 19.78
CA ILE A 18 -8.90 24.66 19.90
C ILE A 18 -8.02 25.13 21.08
N PRO A 19 -8.16 24.58 22.31
CA PRO A 19 -7.28 24.95 23.42
C PRO A 19 -5.81 24.66 23.14
N ALA A 20 -5.48 23.45 22.64
CA ALA A 20 -4.09 23.06 22.36
C ALA A 20 -3.45 23.97 21.30
N SER A 21 -4.17 24.26 20.21
CA SER A 21 -3.71 25.17 19.16
C SER A 21 -3.54 26.59 19.69
N THR A 22 -4.47 27.08 20.50
CA THR A 22 -4.41 28.43 21.09
C THR A 22 -3.20 28.58 21.99
N ILE A 23 -2.92 27.59 22.83
CA ILE A 23 -1.75 27.58 23.73
C ILE A 23 -0.45 27.60 22.91
N LEU A 24 -0.33 26.77 21.87
CA LEU A 24 0.87 26.74 21.03
C LEU A 24 1.07 28.04 20.26
N ILE A 25 0.00 28.60 19.69
CA ILE A 25 0.06 29.89 18.98
C ILE A 25 0.50 30.99 19.94
N LEU A 26 -0.08 31.05 21.15
CA LEU A 26 0.32 32.02 22.17
C LEU A 26 1.79 31.85 22.54
N LEU A 27 2.24 30.61 22.77
CA LEU A 27 3.64 30.32 23.13
C LEU A 27 4.61 30.72 22.02
N VAL A 28 4.27 30.44 20.76
CA VAL A 28 5.04 30.86 19.58
C VAL A 28 5.09 32.38 19.48
N ILE A 29 3.97 33.08 19.63
CA ILE A 29 3.91 34.56 19.59
C ILE A 29 4.76 35.15 20.71
N VAL A 30 4.61 34.67 21.94
CA VAL A 30 5.37 35.14 23.11
C VAL A 30 6.86 34.90 22.93
N SER A 31 7.24 33.74 22.41
CA SER A 31 8.65 33.35 22.23
C SER A 31 9.31 34.10 21.06
N ILE A 32 8.62 34.26 19.94
CA ILE A 32 9.14 35.03 18.79
C ILE A 32 9.18 36.53 19.15
N GLY A 33 8.15 37.05 19.82
CA GLY A 33 8.07 38.43 20.28
C GLY A 33 8.84 38.72 21.57
N ALA A 34 9.75 37.85 22.01
CA ALA A 34 10.43 37.97 23.31
C ALA A 34 11.07 39.35 23.56
N GLU A 35 11.66 39.96 22.54
CA GLU A 35 12.28 41.30 22.64
C GLU A 35 11.28 42.42 22.93
N TRP A 36 10.00 42.24 22.60
CA TRP A 36 8.95 43.24 22.81
C TRP A 36 8.02 42.90 23.98
N ILE A 37 7.92 41.61 24.31
CA ILE A 37 6.98 41.09 25.32
C ILE A 37 7.66 40.92 26.68
N ALA A 38 8.97 40.64 26.72
CA ALA A 38 9.68 40.47 28.00
C ALA A 38 9.69 41.79 28.79
N PRO A 39 9.26 41.79 30.08
CA PRO A 39 9.23 43.00 30.90
C PRO A 39 10.62 43.58 31.18
N TYR A 40 11.65 42.74 31.24
CA TYR A 40 13.02 43.12 31.54
C TYR A 40 14.01 42.42 30.60
N ASP A 41 15.23 42.96 30.52
CA ASP A 41 16.35 42.26 29.87
C ASP A 41 16.64 40.95 30.64
N PRO A 42 16.58 39.77 29.98
CA PRO A 42 16.77 38.47 30.63
C PRO A 42 18.17 38.28 31.26
N LEU A 43 19.14 39.13 30.91
CA LEU A 43 20.51 39.09 31.42
C LEU A 43 20.80 40.12 32.51
N LYS A 44 19.88 41.06 32.77
CA LYS A 44 20.07 42.13 33.76
C LYS A 44 20.10 41.55 35.18
N GLN A 45 21.23 41.72 35.87
CA GLN A 45 21.46 41.17 37.21
C GLN A 45 21.27 42.24 38.30
N SER A 46 20.74 41.80 39.44
CA SER A 46 20.50 42.63 40.62
C SER A 46 20.65 41.79 41.89
N LEU A 47 21.87 41.71 42.45
CA LEU A 47 22.14 40.86 43.62
C LEU A 47 21.32 41.23 44.87
N ARG A 48 20.82 42.47 44.95
CA ARG A 48 19.92 42.92 46.03
C ARG A 48 18.53 42.30 45.91
N GLU A 49 18.14 41.92 44.71
CA GLU A 49 16.86 41.31 44.39
C GLU A 49 17.03 39.81 44.13
N ALA A 50 18.12 39.18 44.60
CA ALA A 50 18.31 37.74 44.39
C ALA A 50 17.27 36.89 45.15
N LEU A 51 16.78 35.83 44.50
CA LEU A 51 15.87 34.81 45.05
C LEU A 51 14.52 35.34 45.58
N GLN A 52 14.06 36.51 45.12
CA GLN A 52 12.74 37.01 45.50
C GLN A 52 11.60 36.12 44.98
N SER A 53 10.60 35.92 45.83
CA SER A 53 9.31 35.32 45.48
C SER A 53 8.52 36.23 44.52
N PRO A 54 7.46 35.71 43.86
CA PRO A 54 6.57 36.50 43.01
C PRO A 54 6.11 37.81 43.64
N SER A 55 6.23 38.90 42.90
CA SER A 55 5.85 40.25 43.32
C SER A 55 5.22 41.04 42.17
N SER A 56 4.67 42.23 42.47
CA SER A 56 4.13 43.12 41.43
C SER A 56 5.20 43.65 40.47
N VAL A 57 6.46 43.71 40.91
CA VAL A 57 7.61 44.13 40.12
C VAL A 57 8.15 42.97 39.29
N HIS A 58 8.25 41.78 39.89
CA HIS A 58 8.71 40.55 39.24
C HIS A 58 7.61 39.47 39.34
N TRP A 59 6.79 39.34 38.31
CA TRP A 59 5.56 38.53 38.34
C TRP A 59 5.81 37.04 38.67
N LEU A 60 6.95 36.50 38.27
CA LEU A 60 7.36 35.13 38.59
C LEU A 60 8.56 35.08 39.55
N GLY A 61 8.89 36.21 40.18
CA GLY A 61 10.06 36.37 41.04
C GLY A 61 11.36 36.49 40.25
N THR A 62 12.47 36.33 40.96
CA THR A 62 13.83 36.53 40.45
C THR A 62 14.73 35.33 40.79
N ASP A 63 15.71 35.06 39.94
CA ASP A 63 16.65 33.96 40.19
C ASP A 63 17.78 34.32 41.18
N ASN A 64 18.78 33.42 41.31
CA ASN A 64 19.92 33.59 42.21
C ASN A 64 20.82 34.80 41.91
N LEU A 65 20.73 35.40 40.72
CA LEU A 65 21.44 36.61 40.33
C LEU A 65 20.52 37.84 40.27
N GLY A 66 19.27 37.70 40.72
CA GLY A 66 18.25 38.75 40.66
C GLY A 66 17.73 39.03 39.26
N ARG A 67 17.86 38.07 38.33
CA ARG A 67 17.28 38.20 36.98
C ARG A 67 15.81 37.81 37.00
N ASP A 68 14.98 38.53 36.26
CA ASP A 68 13.54 38.29 36.18
C ASP A 68 13.20 36.92 35.56
N VAL A 69 12.47 36.08 36.32
CA VAL A 69 12.14 34.70 35.91
C VAL A 69 11.20 34.67 34.70
N LEU A 70 10.27 35.62 34.58
CA LEU A 70 9.32 35.68 33.45
C LEU A 70 10.03 36.01 32.14
N SER A 71 10.90 37.01 32.16
CA SER A 71 11.72 37.40 31.00
C SER A 71 12.63 36.23 30.58
N ARG A 72 13.26 35.55 31.54
CA ARG A 72 14.06 34.34 31.25
C ARG A 72 13.20 33.19 30.70
N LEU A 73 11.97 33.02 31.18
CA LEU A 73 11.04 31.99 30.69
C LEU A 73 10.66 32.20 29.23
N ILE A 74 10.37 33.45 28.85
CA ILE A 74 9.99 33.85 27.48
C ILE A 74 11.17 33.63 26.51
N PHE A 75 12.37 34.10 26.86
CA PHE A 75 13.58 33.87 26.06
C PHE A 75 13.95 32.38 26.00
N GLY A 76 13.77 31.64 27.10
CA GLY A 76 13.96 30.20 27.13
C GLY A 76 12.98 29.44 26.23
N GLY A 77 11.74 29.93 26.09
CA GLY A 77 10.75 29.38 25.17
C GLY A 77 11.15 29.54 23.71
N ARG A 78 11.76 30.69 23.35
CA ARG A 78 12.34 30.89 22.00
C ARG A 78 13.40 29.84 21.68
N ILE A 79 14.30 29.58 22.64
CA ILE A 79 15.34 28.56 22.49
C ILE A 79 14.73 27.17 22.32
N ALA A 80 13.79 26.79 23.20
CA ALA A 80 13.16 25.46 23.18
C ALA A 80 12.39 25.19 21.87
N LEU A 81 11.71 26.20 21.32
CA LEU A 81 11.01 26.09 20.04
C LEU A 81 11.97 25.91 18.86
N ILE A 82 13.02 26.74 18.79
CA ILE A 82 13.99 26.66 17.69
C ILE A 82 14.73 25.33 17.74
N SER A 83 15.19 24.91 18.92
CA SER A 83 15.95 23.68 19.09
C SER A 83 15.14 22.43 18.76
N SER A 84 13.88 22.37 19.22
CA SER A 84 12.97 21.25 18.93
C SER A 84 12.58 21.16 17.45
N LEU A 85 12.35 22.30 16.79
CA LEU A 85 12.08 22.33 15.35
C LEU A 85 13.31 21.91 14.54
N GLU A 86 14.49 22.40 14.91
CA GLU A 86 15.74 22.11 14.22
C GLU A 86 16.06 20.61 14.23
N ALA A 87 16.11 19.99 15.42
CA ALA A 87 16.45 18.57 15.52
C ALA A 87 15.37 17.68 14.88
N THR A 88 14.09 18.04 15.03
CA THR A 88 12.98 17.28 14.41
C THR A 88 13.03 17.38 12.89
N LEU A 89 13.32 18.56 12.33
CA LEU A 89 13.47 18.73 10.89
C LEU A 89 14.61 17.87 10.34
N ILE A 90 15.77 17.87 11.01
CA ILE A 90 16.90 17.00 10.66
C ILE A 90 16.47 15.52 10.71
N ALA A 91 15.77 15.12 11.77
CA ALA A 91 15.30 13.75 11.94
C ALA A 91 14.35 13.30 10.80
N VAL A 92 13.42 14.17 10.39
CA VAL A 92 12.47 13.91 9.30
C VAL A 92 13.18 13.85 7.95
N VAL A 93 14.01 14.85 7.65
CA VAL A 93 14.72 14.99 6.35
C VAL A 93 15.68 13.84 6.11
N LEU A 94 16.32 13.32 7.16
CA LEU A 94 17.20 12.16 7.04
C LEU A 94 16.42 10.83 7.10
N GLY A 95 15.53 10.69 8.08
CA GLY A 95 14.89 9.42 8.40
C GLY A 95 13.82 9.00 7.40
N VAL A 96 12.93 9.92 7.00
CA VAL A 96 11.78 9.57 6.14
C VAL A 96 12.23 9.15 4.74
N PRO A 97 13.08 9.89 4.00
CA PRO A 97 13.51 9.48 2.67
C PRO A 97 14.26 8.14 2.67
N LEU A 98 15.14 7.93 3.65
CA LEU A 98 15.91 6.69 3.77
C LEU A 98 15.00 5.52 4.13
N GLY A 99 14.05 5.70 5.06
CA GLY A 99 13.06 4.69 5.44
C GLY A 99 12.12 4.32 4.29
N LEU A 100 11.64 5.32 3.54
CA LEU A 100 10.88 5.12 2.30
C LEU A 100 11.68 4.29 1.29
N PHE A 101 12.94 4.67 1.04
CA PHE A 101 13.79 4.00 0.06
C PHE A 101 14.05 2.54 0.40
N ILE A 102 14.49 2.24 1.63
CA ILE A 102 14.80 0.86 2.04
C ILE A 102 13.54 0.01 2.20
N GLY A 103 12.43 0.59 2.67
CA GLY A 103 11.16 -0.11 2.78
C GLY A 103 10.60 -0.51 1.42
N TYR A 104 10.75 0.37 0.41
CA TYR A 104 10.28 0.08 -0.94
C TYR A 104 11.19 -0.92 -1.67
N ARG A 105 12.51 -0.70 -1.64
CA ARG A 105 13.48 -1.51 -2.41
C ARG A 105 13.77 -2.87 -1.76
N GLY A 106 13.76 -2.95 -0.43
CA GLY A 106 14.06 -4.16 0.31
C GLY A 106 15.47 -4.71 0.06
N GLY A 107 15.67 -5.99 0.40
CA GLY A 107 16.87 -6.75 0.07
C GLY A 107 18.12 -6.29 0.81
N TRP A 108 19.26 -6.25 0.11
CA TRP A 108 20.56 -5.91 0.68
C TRP A 108 20.59 -4.51 1.33
N TRP A 109 19.97 -3.52 0.68
CA TRP A 109 19.91 -2.15 1.19
C TRP A 109 19.20 -2.07 2.54
N ASP A 110 18.10 -2.81 2.66
CA ASP A 110 17.35 -2.91 3.90
C ASP A 110 18.19 -3.54 5.02
N TRP A 111 18.84 -4.66 4.73
CA TRP A 111 19.71 -5.35 5.68
C TRP A 111 20.85 -4.44 6.16
N ALA A 112 21.60 -3.82 5.24
CA ALA A 112 22.78 -3.02 5.59
C ALA A 112 22.42 -1.78 6.42
N VAL A 113 21.39 -1.04 6.02
CA VAL A 113 20.95 0.17 6.74
C VAL A 113 20.38 -0.21 8.12
N MET A 114 19.62 -1.29 8.21
CA MET A 114 19.06 -1.72 9.50
C MET A 114 20.14 -2.20 10.48
N ARG A 115 21.22 -2.85 10.02
CA ARG A 115 22.37 -3.19 10.87
C ARG A 115 23.04 -1.94 11.46
N LEU A 116 23.22 -0.89 10.64
CA LEU A 116 23.74 0.38 11.12
C LEU A 116 22.81 1.02 12.16
N VAL A 117 21.51 1.05 11.88
CA VAL A 117 20.50 1.61 12.80
C VAL A 117 20.46 0.85 14.13
N GLU A 118 20.50 -0.49 14.09
CA GLU A 118 20.54 -1.33 15.30
C GLU A 118 21.80 -1.08 16.12
N ALA A 119 22.95 -0.91 15.47
CA ALA A 119 24.20 -0.55 16.14
C ALA A 119 24.09 0.82 16.85
N VAL A 120 23.55 1.84 16.18
CA VAL A 120 23.34 3.17 16.77
C VAL A 120 22.37 3.12 17.96
N VAL A 121 21.24 2.41 17.81
CA VAL A 121 20.20 2.29 18.84
C VAL A 121 20.65 1.43 20.04
N SER A 122 21.66 0.56 19.85
CA SER A 122 22.24 -0.21 20.96
C SER A 122 22.96 0.65 22.00
N ILE A 123 23.35 1.88 21.64
CA ILE A 123 24.01 2.83 22.53
C ILE A 123 22.94 3.72 23.17
N PRO A 124 22.94 3.91 24.50
CA PRO A 124 22.01 4.83 25.16
C PRO A 124 22.09 6.24 24.54
N GLY A 125 20.94 6.79 24.14
CA GLY A 125 20.89 8.05 23.39
C GLY A 125 21.58 9.24 24.07
N ILE A 126 21.53 9.30 25.40
CA ILE A 126 22.21 10.34 26.18
C ILE A 126 23.74 10.21 26.09
N MET A 127 24.28 8.97 26.03
CA MET A 127 25.71 8.75 25.86
C MET A 127 26.17 9.21 24.48
N VAL A 128 25.38 8.90 23.44
CA VAL A 128 25.66 9.37 22.07
C VAL A 128 25.68 10.90 22.04
N ALA A 129 24.68 11.56 22.65
CA ALA A 129 24.64 13.01 22.74
C ALA A 129 25.86 13.59 23.47
N ILE A 130 26.24 13.02 24.62
CA ILE A 130 27.41 13.47 25.40
C ILE A 130 28.71 13.30 24.60
N VAL A 131 28.91 12.15 23.95
CA VAL A 131 30.11 11.88 23.14
C VAL A 131 30.19 12.85 21.96
N ILE A 132 29.08 13.10 21.26
CA ILE A 132 29.06 14.06 20.14
C ILE A 132 29.35 15.47 20.65
N ILE A 133 28.77 15.89 21.78
CA ILE A 133 29.06 17.19 22.39
C ILE A 133 30.52 17.29 22.84
N ALA A 134 31.11 16.20 23.37
CA ALA A 134 32.51 16.17 23.77
C ALA A 134 33.47 16.32 22.57
N ILE A 135 33.13 15.74 21.42
CA ILE A 135 33.94 15.83 20.19
C ILE A 135 33.76 17.18 19.49
N LEU A 136 32.50 17.59 19.28
CA LEU A 136 32.20 18.82 18.53
C LEU A 136 32.31 20.07 19.40
N GLY A 137 32.44 19.94 20.72
CA GLY A 137 32.41 21.03 21.70
C GLY A 137 30.98 21.46 22.08
N PRO A 138 30.83 22.17 23.21
CA PRO A 138 29.53 22.60 23.71
C PRO A 138 28.85 23.57 22.75
N GLY A 139 27.53 23.46 22.64
CA GLY A 139 26.73 24.36 21.81
C GLY A 139 25.37 23.76 21.45
N LEU A 140 24.33 24.59 21.55
CA LEU A 140 22.94 24.17 21.30
C LEU A 140 22.76 23.57 19.91
N HIS A 141 23.26 24.24 18.87
CA HIS A 141 23.13 23.77 17.48
C HIS A 141 23.81 22.42 17.25
N ARG A 142 25.01 22.22 17.81
CA ARG A 142 25.75 20.95 17.72
C ARG A 142 25.00 19.83 18.43
N ALA A 143 24.41 20.11 19.60
CA ALA A 143 23.57 19.16 20.31
C ALA A 143 22.28 18.82 19.54
N MET A 144 21.65 19.79 18.87
CA MET A 144 20.43 19.55 18.08
C MET A 144 20.70 18.74 16.81
N ILE A 145 21.84 18.96 16.14
CA ILE A 145 22.28 18.09 15.04
C ILE A 145 22.47 16.64 15.54
N ALA A 146 23.14 16.47 16.68
CA ALA A 146 23.38 15.17 17.28
C ALA A 146 22.06 14.43 17.60
N LEU A 147 21.12 15.11 18.26
CA LEU A 147 19.80 14.59 18.58
C LEU A 147 18.98 14.33 17.31
N GLY A 148 19.03 15.21 16.32
CA GLY A 148 18.32 15.05 15.05
C GLY A 148 18.77 13.79 14.30
N ILE A 149 20.08 13.53 14.23
CA ILE A 149 20.62 12.29 13.66
C ILE A 149 20.15 11.07 14.46
N LEU A 150 20.18 11.14 15.80
CA LEU A 150 19.73 10.04 16.64
C LEU A 150 18.24 9.74 16.43
N TYR A 151 17.38 10.75 16.47
CA TYR A 151 15.93 10.61 16.26
C TYR A 151 15.55 10.27 14.82
N SER A 152 16.42 10.55 13.83
CA SER A 152 16.20 10.13 12.44
C SER A 152 16.00 8.62 12.30
N THR A 153 16.63 7.83 13.19
CA THR A 153 16.48 6.37 13.21
C THR A 153 15.06 5.93 13.52
N ALA A 154 14.32 6.69 14.34
CA ALA A 154 12.91 6.40 14.65
C ALA A 154 12.01 6.63 13.43
N PHE A 155 12.20 7.74 12.72
CA PHE A 155 11.49 8.03 11.47
C PHE A 155 11.81 7.00 10.38
N LEU A 156 13.08 6.62 10.25
CA LEU A 156 13.51 5.60 9.30
C LEU A 156 12.80 4.27 9.54
N ARG A 157 12.80 3.80 10.80
CA ARG A 157 12.16 2.53 11.18
C ARG A 157 10.66 2.56 10.94
N LEU A 158 10.00 3.66 11.32
CA LEU A 158 8.56 3.84 11.15
C LEU A 158 8.18 3.90 9.66
N ALA A 159 8.84 4.75 8.88
CA ALA A 159 8.60 4.86 7.44
C ALA A 159 8.82 3.51 6.76
N ARG A 160 9.94 2.83 7.05
CA ARG A 160 10.23 1.47 6.54
C ARG A 160 9.10 0.49 6.86
N SER A 161 8.69 0.40 8.13
CA SER A 161 7.70 -0.62 8.55
C SER A 161 6.34 -0.42 7.88
N VAL A 162 5.91 0.83 7.72
CA VAL A 162 4.63 1.12 7.06
C VAL A 162 4.74 0.91 5.54
N VAL A 163 5.84 1.33 4.91
CA VAL A 163 6.08 1.14 3.46
C VAL A 163 6.12 -0.35 3.08
N LEU A 164 6.65 -1.21 3.94
CA LEU A 164 6.68 -2.66 3.70
C LEU A 164 5.29 -3.27 3.57
N ALA A 165 4.31 -2.77 4.33
CA ALA A 165 2.91 -3.16 4.18
C ALA A 165 2.28 -2.46 2.96
N GLU A 166 2.45 -1.13 2.87
CA GLU A 166 1.80 -0.30 1.87
C GLU A 166 2.18 -0.69 0.43
N ARG A 167 3.42 -1.11 0.19
CA ARG A 167 3.89 -1.48 -1.16
C ARG A 167 3.21 -2.73 -1.74
N GLU A 168 2.56 -3.53 -0.90
CA GLU A 168 1.86 -4.76 -1.29
C GLU A 168 0.36 -4.54 -1.58
N GLU A 169 -0.15 -3.34 -1.27
CA GLU A 169 -1.53 -2.95 -1.52
C GLU A 169 -1.90 -2.97 -3.01
N VAL A 170 -3.18 -3.27 -3.29
CA VAL A 170 -3.69 -3.46 -4.65
C VAL A 170 -3.54 -2.17 -5.46
N TYR A 171 -3.80 -1.00 -4.87
CA TYR A 171 -3.64 0.27 -5.57
C TYR A 171 -2.18 0.55 -5.98
N VAL A 172 -1.18 0.06 -5.23
CA VAL A 172 0.24 0.18 -5.59
C VAL A 172 0.55 -0.74 -6.77
N LYS A 173 0.02 -1.97 -6.78
CA LYS A 173 0.11 -2.87 -7.94
C LYS A 173 -0.54 -2.24 -9.16
N ALA A 174 -1.72 -1.64 -8.99
CA ALA A 174 -2.41 -0.93 -10.05
C ALA A 174 -1.62 0.28 -10.57
N ALA A 175 -0.88 1.00 -9.73
CA ALA A 175 0.04 2.06 -10.18
C ALA A 175 1.22 1.49 -10.99
N ARG A 176 1.72 0.29 -10.65
CA ARG A 176 2.74 -0.41 -11.45
C ARG A 176 2.18 -0.91 -12.80
N VAL A 177 0.91 -1.34 -12.85
CA VAL A 177 0.21 -1.70 -14.10
C VAL A 177 0.04 -0.52 -15.04
N ILE A 178 -0.05 0.70 -14.51
CA ILE A 178 0.00 1.92 -15.34
C ILE A 178 1.42 2.20 -15.87
N GLY A 179 2.45 1.53 -15.36
CA GLY A 179 3.85 1.84 -15.68
C GLY A 179 4.40 3.06 -14.94
N ALA A 180 3.86 3.39 -13.76
CA ALA A 180 4.43 4.45 -12.94
C ALA A 180 5.82 4.04 -12.39
N SER A 181 6.82 4.91 -12.55
CA SER A 181 8.17 4.69 -12.02
C SER A 181 8.19 4.53 -10.50
N SER A 182 9.15 3.77 -9.97
CA SER A 182 9.34 3.54 -8.52
C SER A 182 9.34 4.83 -7.68
N ASN A 183 10.03 5.89 -8.11
CA ASN A 183 10.09 7.16 -7.37
C ASN A 183 8.73 7.87 -7.33
N ARG A 184 7.96 7.80 -8.42
CA ARG A 184 6.61 8.36 -8.49
C ARG A 184 5.65 7.57 -7.58
N ILE A 185 5.75 6.24 -7.57
CA ILE A 185 5.00 5.39 -6.64
C ILE A 185 5.30 5.79 -5.19
N LEU A 186 6.57 5.93 -4.84
CA LEU A 186 6.99 6.30 -3.50
C LEU A 186 6.42 7.66 -3.06
N LEU A 187 6.62 8.71 -3.86
CA LEU A 187 6.29 10.08 -3.46
C LEU A 187 4.81 10.41 -3.62
N ARG A 188 4.14 9.83 -4.61
CA ARG A 188 2.75 10.16 -4.94
C ARG A 188 1.76 9.15 -4.39
N HIS A 189 2.08 7.86 -4.35
CA HIS A 189 1.12 6.84 -3.92
C HIS A 189 1.36 6.38 -2.48
N ILE A 190 2.60 6.19 -2.05
CA ILE A 190 2.90 5.65 -0.71
C ILE A 190 2.99 6.77 0.33
N LEU A 191 3.79 7.82 0.09
CA LEU A 191 4.04 8.88 1.07
C LEU A 191 2.76 9.53 1.64
N PRO A 192 1.74 9.89 0.83
CA PRO A 192 0.50 10.46 1.36
C PRO A 192 -0.28 9.50 2.25
N ASN A 193 -0.28 8.20 1.94
CA ASN A 193 -0.97 7.17 2.72
C ASN A 193 -0.26 6.84 4.04
N ILE A 194 1.06 7.03 4.11
CA ILE A 194 1.83 6.84 5.35
C ILE A 194 2.04 8.15 6.14
N ALA A 195 1.57 9.30 5.64
CA ALA A 195 1.70 10.58 6.33
C ALA A 195 1.08 10.60 7.75
N PRO A 196 -0.08 9.97 8.03
CA PRO A 196 -0.68 10.01 9.37
C PRO A 196 0.26 9.50 10.48
N PRO A 197 0.86 8.29 10.43
CA PRO A 197 1.79 7.86 11.47
C PRO A 197 3.05 8.73 11.53
N LEU A 198 3.52 9.29 10.41
CA LEU A 198 4.67 10.21 10.40
C LEU A 198 4.36 11.52 11.13
N ILE A 199 3.15 12.06 10.99
CA ILE A 199 2.71 13.30 11.68
C ILE A 199 2.71 13.09 13.20
N ILE A 200 2.21 11.96 13.69
CA ILE A 200 2.25 11.62 15.12
C ILE A 200 3.71 11.52 15.60
N GLN A 201 4.57 10.89 14.80
CA GLN A 201 5.98 10.75 15.15
C GLN A 201 6.68 12.12 15.22
N VAL A 202 6.32 13.08 14.37
CA VAL A 202 6.80 14.47 14.45
C VAL A 202 6.43 15.10 15.79
N THR A 203 5.17 15.02 16.22
CA THR A 203 4.74 15.65 17.47
C THR A 203 5.37 15.01 18.70
N LEU A 204 5.45 13.67 18.73
CA LEU A 204 6.16 12.95 19.79
C LEU A 204 7.65 13.30 19.83
N THR A 205 8.29 13.46 18.66
CA THR A 205 9.71 13.80 18.57
C THR A 205 9.97 15.22 19.04
N ILE A 206 9.12 16.20 18.71
CA ILE A 206 9.24 17.58 19.22
C ILE A 206 9.23 17.57 20.75
N GLY A 207 8.29 16.85 21.37
CA GLY A 207 8.23 16.73 22.83
C GLY A 207 9.46 16.04 23.42
N ALA A 208 9.94 14.96 22.79
CA ALA A 208 11.13 14.24 23.23
C ALA A 208 12.41 15.08 23.12
N VAL A 209 12.58 15.83 22.01
CA VAL A 209 13.71 16.75 21.82
C VAL A 209 13.67 17.88 22.83
N LEU A 210 12.49 18.44 23.11
CA LEU A 210 12.33 19.51 24.10
C LEU A 210 12.77 19.04 25.50
N LEU A 211 12.37 17.82 25.90
CA LEU A 211 12.82 17.21 27.15
C LEU A 211 14.33 16.91 27.14
N ALA A 212 14.87 16.44 26.02
CA ALA A 212 16.30 16.17 25.88
C ALA A 212 17.15 17.44 25.93
N GLU A 213 16.70 18.53 25.27
CA GLU A 213 17.34 19.85 25.34
C GLU A 213 17.33 20.37 26.78
N ALA A 214 16.17 20.33 27.45
CA ALA A 214 16.06 20.77 28.84
C ALA A 214 16.99 19.94 29.76
N GLY A 215 17.09 18.63 29.54
CA GLY A 215 18.01 17.75 30.26
C GLY A 215 19.49 18.06 30.01
N LEU A 216 19.87 18.30 28.75
CA LEU A 216 21.25 18.66 28.39
C LEU A 216 21.63 20.04 28.94
N SER A 217 20.74 21.01 28.83
CA SER A 217 20.89 22.34 29.44
C SER A 217 20.94 22.27 30.97
N PHE A 218 20.20 21.34 31.59
CA PHE A 218 20.25 21.10 33.03
C PHE A 218 21.60 20.54 33.50
N VAL A 219 22.25 19.68 32.71
CA VAL A 219 23.58 19.10 33.01
C VAL A 219 24.72 20.03 32.57
N GLY A 220 24.42 21.18 31.95
CA GLY A 220 25.42 22.15 31.49
C GLY A 220 26.07 21.79 30.15
N LEU A 221 25.50 20.85 29.40
CA LEU A 221 25.96 20.46 28.06
C LEU A 221 25.19 21.16 26.92
N GLY A 222 24.06 21.80 27.25
CA GLY A 222 23.21 22.57 26.33
C GLY A 222 23.59 24.04 26.27
N VAL A 223 22.61 24.92 26.51
CA VAL A 223 22.80 26.38 26.53
C VAL A 223 23.75 26.77 27.67
N GLN A 224 24.78 27.53 27.33
CA GLN A 224 25.76 28.02 28.30
C GLN A 224 25.32 29.36 28.92
N PRO A 225 25.63 29.60 30.21
CA PRO A 225 25.48 30.93 30.80
C PRO A 225 26.25 31.99 29.97
N PRO A 226 25.68 33.20 29.78
CA PRO A 226 24.55 33.77 30.49
C PRO A 226 23.16 33.46 29.88
N GLY A 227 23.09 32.65 28.82
CA GLY A 227 21.84 32.35 28.11
C GLY A 227 20.72 31.79 28.99
N ALA A 228 19.47 32.10 28.64
CA ALA A 228 18.28 31.60 29.34
C ALA A 228 17.66 30.41 28.58
N SER A 229 17.60 29.24 29.20
CA SER A 229 16.85 28.07 28.72
C SER A 229 16.06 27.45 29.86
N TRP A 230 14.98 26.71 29.56
CA TRP A 230 14.19 26.07 30.62
C TRP A 230 15.00 25.06 31.42
N GLY A 231 15.95 24.36 30.79
CA GLY A 231 16.88 23.45 31.46
C GLY A 231 17.84 24.16 32.44
N THR A 232 18.42 25.29 32.04
CA THR A 232 19.33 26.06 32.93
C THR A 232 18.56 26.72 34.09
N MET A 233 17.31 27.11 33.86
CA MET A 233 16.41 27.59 34.93
C MET A 233 16.10 26.49 35.94
N LEU A 234 15.81 25.27 35.47
CA LEU A 234 15.60 24.11 36.35
C LEU A 234 16.85 23.73 37.13
N ASN A 235 18.04 23.78 36.53
CA ASN A 235 19.31 23.54 37.22
C ASN A 235 19.54 24.55 38.35
N THR A 236 19.27 25.83 38.07
CA THR A 236 19.32 26.89 39.08
C THR A 236 18.31 26.60 40.19
N ALA A 237 17.06 26.30 39.84
CA ALA A 237 16.02 26.00 40.82
C ALA A 237 16.36 24.77 41.70
N ALA A 238 16.95 23.72 41.13
CA ALA A 238 17.38 22.54 41.88
C ALA A 238 18.47 22.89 42.91
N THR A 239 19.42 23.76 42.54
CA THR A 239 20.50 24.21 43.44
C THR A 239 19.97 25.04 44.61
N TYR A 240 18.96 25.87 44.38
CA TYR A 240 18.39 26.79 45.38
C TYR A 240 17.03 26.32 45.93
N MET A 241 16.67 25.05 45.77
CA MET A 241 15.34 24.53 46.11
C MET A 241 14.99 24.71 47.59
N ALA A 242 15.99 24.60 48.48
CA ALA A 242 15.80 24.82 49.91
C ALA A 242 15.46 26.27 50.28
N LEU A 243 15.82 27.24 49.42
CA LEU A 243 15.60 28.67 49.65
C LEU A 243 14.35 29.17 48.94
N ASN A 244 14.11 28.72 47.71
CA ASN A 244 12.93 29.11 46.95
C ASN A 244 12.50 27.99 45.99
N ALA A 245 11.61 27.11 46.47
CA ALA A 245 11.09 26.00 45.68
C ALA A 245 10.23 26.44 44.48
N PHE A 246 9.69 27.67 44.50
CA PHE A 246 8.86 28.18 43.41
C PHE A 246 9.64 28.35 42.10
N LEU A 247 10.96 28.54 42.15
CA LEU A 247 11.80 28.73 40.96
C LEU A 247 11.73 27.57 39.94
N ALA A 248 11.38 26.35 40.39
CA ALA A 248 11.24 25.20 39.50
C ALA A 248 9.88 25.15 38.79
N VAL A 249 8.85 25.80 39.35
CA VAL A 249 7.46 25.68 38.87
C VAL A 249 7.28 26.32 37.49
N PRO A 250 7.69 27.57 37.22
CA PRO A 250 7.49 28.17 35.91
C PRO A 250 8.13 27.41 34.73
N PRO A 251 9.44 27.06 34.74
CA PRO A 251 10.02 26.32 33.63
C PRO A 251 9.47 24.88 33.52
N GLY A 252 9.12 24.23 34.64
CA GLY A 252 8.50 22.90 34.63
C GLY A 252 7.10 22.91 34.00
N LEU A 253 6.26 23.88 34.38
CA LEU A 253 4.91 24.04 33.82
C LEU A 253 4.97 24.38 32.32
N ALA A 254 5.91 25.23 31.90
CA ALA A 254 6.11 25.56 30.50
C ALA A 254 6.45 24.32 29.66
N ILE A 255 7.35 23.45 30.13
CA ILE A 255 7.67 22.17 29.48
C ILE A 255 6.41 21.30 29.37
N VAL A 256 5.71 21.06 30.48
CA VAL A 256 4.52 20.18 30.52
C VAL A 256 3.43 20.67 29.57
N ILE A 257 3.08 21.95 29.64
CA ILE A 257 2.03 22.55 28.78
C ILE A 257 2.42 22.46 27.31
N THR A 258 3.68 22.73 26.98
CA THR A 258 4.17 22.69 25.59
C THR A 258 4.08 21.28 25.03
N VAL A 259 4.63 20.29 25.75
CA VAL A 259 4.65 18.88 25.30
C VAL A 259 3.23 18.34 25.16
N LEU A 260 2.35 18.62 26.14
CA LEU A 260 0.96 18.20 26.08
C LEU A 260 0.22 18.81 24.89
N SER A 261 0.42 20.11 24.64
CA SER A 261 -0.26 20.81 23.55
C SER A 261 0.22 20.34 22.17
N VAL A 262 1.52 20.08 22.00
CA VAL A 262 2.07 19.52 20.75
C VAL A 262 1.51 18.13 20.46
N ASN A 263 1.45 17.25 21.47
CA ASN A 263 0.94 15.90 21.28
C ASN A 263 -0.57 15.88 20.96
N LEU A 264 -1.37 16.67 21.66
CA LEU A 264 -2.81 16.81 21.39
C LEU A 264 -3.09 17.35 19.98
N LEU A 265 -2.29 18.31 19.51
CA LEU A 265 -2.40 18.81 18.14
C LEU A 265 -2.05 17.73 17.11
N GLY A 266 -1.06 16.89 17.40
CA GLY A 266 -0.67 15.76 16.54
C GLY A 266 -1.76 14.73 16.34
N ASP A 267 -2.47 14.35 17.41
CA ASP A 267 -3.59 13.41 17.35
C ASP A 267 -4.73 13.95 16.47
N VAL A 268 -5.04 15.25 16.61
CA VAL A 268 -6.06 15.91 15.77
C VAL A 268 -5.65 15.93 14.30
N LEU A 269 -4.39 16.25 14.01
CA LEU A 269 -3.86 16.25 12.65
C LEU A 269 -3.89 14.84 12.04
N ARG A 270 -3.52 13.80 12.80
CA ARG A 270 -3.58 12.40 12.37
C ARG A 270 -5.00 12.01 11.94
N ASP A 271 -6.00 12.29 12.76
CA ASP A 271 -7.38 11.85 12.52
C ASP A 271 -8.01 12.53 11.29
N SER A 272 -7.48 13.69 10.89
CA SER A 272 -7.85 14.35 9.64
C SER A 272 -7.23 13.68 8.39
N VAL A 273 -6.18 12.88 8.56
CA VAL A 273 -5.39 12.28 7.45
C VAL A 273 -5.52 10.75 7.39
N GLY A 274 -5.80 10.05 8.50
CA GLY A 274 -5.73 8.58 8.57
C GLY A 274 -7.07 7.84 8.71
N ARG A 275 -7.44 7.03 7.71
CA ARG A 275 -8.39 5.91 7.87
C ARG A 275 -7.85 4.67 7.16
N GLY A 276 -7.50 3.62 7.90
CA GLY A 276 -7.14 2.30 7.36
C GLY A 276 -6.50 1.36 8.39
N ILE A 277 -7.09 0.17 8.57
CA ILE A 277 -6.80 -0.87 9.58
C ILE A 277 -6.08 -2.05 8.92
N ALA A 278 -5.14 -2.70 9.61
CA ALA A 278 -4.49 -3.95 9.16
C ALA A 278 -4.70 -5.10 10.17
N VAL A 279 -4.93 -6.32 9.67
CA VAL A 279 -4.93 -7.58 10.45
C VAL A 279 -4.09 -8.64 9.72
N SER A 280 -3.27 -9.39 10.46
CA SER A 280 -2.37 -10.43 9.96
C SER A 280 -2.61 -11.77 10.69
N VAL A 281 -2.54 -12.89 9.96
CA VAL A 281 -2.62 -14.27 10.49
C VAL A 281 -1.42 -15.12 10.03
N LYS A 282 -1.05 -16.11 10.86
CA LYS A 282 0.13 -17.00 10.79
C LYS A 282 -0.34 -18.46 10.89
N PRO A 283 0.18 -19.43 10.12
CA PRO A 283 0.78 -20.62 10.74
C PRO A 283 1.89 -21.33 9.92
N THR A 284 2.37 -22.46 10.46
CA THR A 284 3.67 -23.14 10.33
C THR A 284 3.62 -24.54 9.67
N THR A 285 4.84 -25.06 9.35
CA THR A 285 5.27 -26.49 9.13
C THR A 285 5.25 -27.06 7.68
N PRO A 286 6.08 -28.09 7.33
CA PRO A 286 7.10 -27.99 6.27
C PRO A 286 6.85 -28.89 5.03
N THR A 287 7.46 -28.50 3.91
CA THR A 287 7.18 -28.99 2.54
C THR A 287 8.30 -29.90 1.98
N ALA A 288 7.93 -30.95 1.24
CA ALA A 288 8.81 -31.82 0.46
C ALA A 288 8.93 -31.38 -1.01
N LYS A 289 10.04 -31.72 -1.67
CA LYS A 289 10.41 -31.29 -3.04
C LYS A 289 9.86 -32.23 -4.12
N PHE A 290 9.35 -31.67 -5.23
CA PHE A 290 9.00 -32.41 -6.45
C PHE A 290 9.71 -31.82 -7.68
N ALA A 291 9.94 -32.69 -8.66
CA ALA A 291 10.79 -32.50 -9.84
C ALA A 291 9.99 -32.21 -11.13
N GLU A 292 10.65 -31.53 -12.07
CA GLU A 292 10.17 -31.08 -13.38
C GLU A 292 9.75 -32.20 -14.33
N SER A 293 8.76 -31.91 -15.19
CA SER A 293 8.47 -32.67 -16.40
C SER A 293 8.30 -31.74 -17.59
N THR A 294 8.70 -32.26 -18.75
CA THR A 294 8.89 -31.54 -20.02
C THR A 294 7.78 -31.96 -20.98
N THR A 295 7.02 -31.03 -21.57
CA THR A 295 6.18 -31.36 -22.73
C THR A 295 5.99 -30.20 -23.72
N THR A 296 5.63 -30.62 -24.93
CA THR A 296 5.83 -30.07 -26.28
C THR A 296 4.90 -28.92 -26.72
N THR A 297 5.46 -28.03 -27.53
CA THR A 297 4.99 -26.74 -28.10
C THR A 297 3.83 -26.77 -29.10
N SER A 298 2.97 -25.72 -29.07
CA SER A 298 2.29 -25.12 -30.22
C SER A 298 3.07 -23.87 -30.67
N GLN A 299 3.37 -23.73 -31.97
CA GLN A 299 4.09 -22.57 -32.50
C GLN A 299 3.21 -21.31 -32.46
N PRO A 300 3.77 -20.12 -32.16
CA PRO A 300 3.01 -18.87 -32.16
C PRO A 300 2.50 -18.54 -33.56
N ASN A 301 1.19 -18.32 -33.68
CA ASN A 301 0.58 -17.90 -34.94
C ASN A 301 0.71 -16.37 -35.07
N ALA A 302 0.83 -15.84 -36.29
CA ALA A 302 1.14 -14.42 -36.52
C ALA A 302 0.05 -13.46 -36.00
N ASP A 303 -1.18 -13.96 -35.80
CA ASP A 303 -2.34 -13.19 -35.32
C ASP A 303 -2.52 -13.22 -33.79
N ASP A 304 -1.67 -13.95 -33.05
CA ASP A 304 -1.77 -14.08 -31.60
C ASP A 304 -1.22 -12.82 -30.90
N ILE A 305 -2.04 -12.17 -30.07
CA ILE A 305 -1.62 -11.04 -29.23
C ILE A 305 -0.85 -11.54 -28.00
N LEU A 306 -1.30 -12.64 -27.39
CA LEU A 306 -0.64 -13.26 -26.23
C LEU A 306 -0.37 -14.74 -26.52
N HIS A 307 0.84 -15.19 -26.22
CA HIS A 307 1.22 -16.60 -26.28
C HIS A 307 1.99 -16.99 -25.01
N ILE A 308 1.47 -17.97 -24.29
CA ILE A 308 2.10 -18.53 -23.08
C ILE A 308 2.48 -19.98 -23.36
N GLN A 309 3.73 -20.37 -23.06
CA GLN A 309 4.20 -21.75 -23.20
C GLN A 309 4.85 -22.24 -21.92
N GLY A 310 4.40 -23.39 -21.43
CA GLY A 310 5.05 -24.13 -20.34
C GLY A 310 5.24 -23.32 -19.07
N LEU A 311 4.36 -22.35 -18.81
CA LEU A 311 4.55 -21.41 -17.71
C LEU A 311 4.52 -22.15 -16.37
N GLN A 312 5.59 -21.98 -15.60
CA GLN A 312 5.69 -22.44 -14.23
C GLN A 312 5.94 -21.27 -13.30
N VAL A 313 5.12 -21.18 -12.26
CA VAL A 313 5.22 -20.13 -11.25
C VAL A 313 5.34 -20.80 -9.90
N VAL A 314 6.35 -20.39 -9.14
CA VAL A 314 6.55 -20.81 -7.76
C VAL A 314 6.35 -19.64 -6.82
N VAL A 315 5.86 -19.93 -5.63
CA VAL A 315 5.73 -18.96 -4.54
C VAL A 315 6.58 -19.42 -3.36
N ASN A 316 7.32 -18.47 -2.81
CA ASN A 316 8.10 -18.56 -1.60
C ASN A 316 7.16 -18.48 -0.40
N SER A 317 7.20 -19.52 0.41
CA SER A 317 6.65 -19.50 1.75
C SER A 317 7.55 -18.63 2.67
N LYS A 318 7.00 -18.19 3.81
CA LYS A 318 7.74 -17.41 4.81
C LYS A 318 8.95 -18.16 5.39
N ASP A 319 8.98 -19.48 5.28
CA ASP A 319 10.11 -20.35 5.66
C ASP A 319 11.18 -20.47 4.56
N GLY A 320 11.02 -19.77 3.44
CA GLY A 320 11.93 -19.83 2.29
C GLY A 320 11.75 -21.05 1.41
N SER A 321 10.80 -21.96 1.71
CA SER A 321 10.48 -23.07 0.80
C SER A 321 9.68 -22.56 -0.40
N GLU A 322 10.03 -23.05 -1.59
CA GLU A 322 9.31 -22.74 -2.83
C GLU A 322 8.32 -23.87 -3.11
N PHE A 323 7.11 -23.52 -3.52
CA PHE A 323 6.13 -24.49 -3.99
C PHE A 323 5.46 -23.96 -5.26
N PRO A 324 5.14 -24.85 -6.23
CA PRO A 324 4.50 -24.44 -7.47
C PRO A 324 3.08 -23.95 -7.18
N VAL A 325 2.65 -22.92 -7.90
CA VAL A 325 1.27 -22.40 -7.91
C VAL A 325 0.66 -22.45 -9.31
N ILE A 326 1.49 -22.55 -10.34
CA ILE A 326 1.12 -22.83 -11.73
C ILE A 326 2.12 -23.83 -12.29
N THR A 327 1.65 -24.82 -13.05
CA THR A 327 2.49 -25.85 -13.68
C THR A 327 2.05 -26.07 -15.11
N ASP A 328 3.00 -25.94 -16.04
CA ASP A 328 2.82 -26.30 -17.46
C ASP A 328 1.58 -25.63 -18.09
N LEU A 329 1.40 -24.33 -17.81
CA LEU A 329 0.30 -23.56 -18.37
C LEU A 329 0.68 -23.05 -19.76
N SER A 330 -0.10 -23.44 -20.77
CA SER A 330 0.09 -23.04 -22.16
C SER A 330 -1.23 -22.68 -22.83
N PHE A 331 -1.32 -21.49 -23.41
CA PHE A 331 -2.47 -21.04 -24.22
C PHE A 331 -2.09 -19.81 -25.05
N SER A 332 -2.91 -19.46 -26.05
CA SER A 332 -2.80 -18.21 -26.81
C SER A 332 -4.13 -17.50 -26.98
N ILE A 333 -4.05 -16.17 -27.14
CA ILE A 333 -5.20 -15.28 -27.37
C ILE A 333 -4.94 -14.48 -28.64
N LYS A 334 -5.89 -14.53 -29.57
CA LYS A 334 -5.87 -13.78 -30.83
C LYS A 334 -6.31 -12.34 -30.62
N LYS A 335 -6.00 -11.50 -31.60
CA LYS A 335 -6.52 -10.13 -31.64
C LYS A 335 -8.07 -10.16 -31.71
N GLY A 336 -8.72 -9.37 -30.84
CA GLY A 336 -10.18 -9.30 -30.78
C GLY A 336 -10.86 -10.55 -30.22
N GLU A 337 -10.11 -11.48 -29.62
CA GLU A 337 -10.66 -12.67 -28.95
C GLU A 337 -10.81 -12.40 -27.45
N THR A 338 -11.91 -12.87 -26.86
CA THR A 338 -12.09 -12.99 -25.42
C THR A 338 -11.86 -14.44 -25.00
N LEU A 339 -10.72 -14.68 -24.34
CA LEU A 339 -10.41 -15.97 -23.73
C LEU A 339 -10.80 -15.97 -22.25
N GLY A 340 -11.72 -16.85 -21.86
CA GLY A 340 -12.10 -17.07 -20.48
C GLY A 340 -11.09 -17.95 -19.74
N LEU A 341 -10.72 -17.56 -18.53
CA LEU A 341 -9.93 -18.40 -17.61
C LEU A 341 -10.77 -18.73 -16.39
N VAL A 342 -11.23 -19.98 -16.29
CA VAL A 342 -12.27 -20.39 -15.35
C VAL A 342 -11.77 -21.47 -14.40
N GLY A 343 -12.28 -21.47 -13.17
CA GLY A 343 -12.01 -22.51 -12.18
C GLY A 343 -12.37 -22.07 -10.76
N GLU A 344 -12.35 -23.00 -9.81
CA GLU A 344 -12.59 -22.71 -8.39
C GLU A 344 -11.57 -21.70 -7.81
N SER A 345 -11.91 -21.07 -6.69
CA SER A 345 -10.99 -20.17 -5.99
C SER A 345 -9.67 -20.86 -5.63
N GLY A 346 -8.54 -20.16 -5.79
CA GLY A 346 -7.22 -20.70 -5.45
C GLY A 346 -6.56 -21.60 -6.51
N CYS A 347 -7.15 -21.79 -7.70
CA CYS A 347 -6.54 -22.62 -8.76
C CYS A 347 -5.44 -21.94 -9.60
N GLY A 348 -5.06 -20.69 -9.30
CA GLY A 348 -3.95 -19.98 -9.97
C GLY A 348 -4.36 -18.93 -11.02
N LYS A 349 -5.66 -18.63 -11.18
CA LYS A 349 -6.16 -17.68 -12.20
C LYS A 349 -5.58 -16.27 -12.08
N THR A 350 -5.74 -15.61 -10.93
CA THR A 350 -5.17 -14.28 -10.66
C THR A 350 -3.64 -14.27 -10.80
N ILE A 351 -2.96 -15.34 -10.34
CA ILE A 351 -1.51 -15.46 -10.47
C ILE A 351 -1.09 -15.51 -11.94
N THR A 352 -1.90 -16.11 -12.82
CA THR A 352 -1.65 -16.13 -14.27
C THR A 352 -1.63 -14.71 -14.83
N GLY A 353 -2.67 -13.91 -14.54
CA GLY A 353 -2.73 -12.50 -14.95
C GLY A 353 -1.58 -11.66 -14.41
N LEU A 354 -1.26 -11.81 -13.12
CA LEU A 354 -0.12 -11.13 -12.49
C LEU A 354 1.23 -11.58 -13.06
N SER A 355 1.35 -12.82 -13.55
CA SER A 355 2.59 -13.34 -14.16
C SER A 355 2.84 -12.71 -15.52
N ILE A 356 1.81 -12.54 -16.35
CA ILE A 356 1.87 -11.80 -17.62
C ILE A 356 2.39 -10.38 -17.38
N LEU A 357 1.93 -9.75 -16.30
CA LEU A 357 2.35 -8.40 -15.93
C LEU A 357 3.66 -8.35 -15.16
N GLY A 358 4.28 -9.46 -14.77
CA GLY A 358 5.46 -9.46 -13.89
C GLY A 358 5.22 -8.80 -12.52
N LEU A 359 4.04 -9.02 -11.93
CA LEU A 359 3.56 -8.41 -10.67
C LEU A 359 3.21 -9.43 -9.57
N ILE A 360 3.67 -10.67 -9.69
CA ILE A 360 3.52 -11.76 -8.70
C ILE A 360 4.13 -11.47 -7.31
N GLY A 361 4.76 -10.30 -7.12
CA GLY A 361 5.29 -9.82 -5.84
C GLY A 361 6.66 -10.41 -5.49
N THR A 362 7.25 -10.00 -4.36
CA THR A 362 8.58 -10.50 -3.94
C THR A 362 8.56 -11.95 -3.46
N GLY A 363 7.36 -12.50 -3.25
CA GLY A 363 7.15 -13.88 -2.85
C GLY A 363 6.97 -14.84 -4.01
N GLY A 364 6.88 -14.42 -5.27
CA GLY A 364 6.66 -15.32 -6.41
C GLY A 364 7.64 -15.06 -7.54
N ARG A 365 8.00 -16.12 -8.29
CA ARG A 365 8.76 -15.97 -9.54
C ARG A 365 8.30 -16.98 -10.60
N VAL A 366 8.44 -16.58 -11.86
CA VAL A 366 8.39 -17.49 -12.99
C VAL A 366 9.71 -18.27 -13.01
N THR A 367 9.63 -19.60 -12.98
CA THR A 367 10.82 -20.48 -13.02
C THR A 367 11.09 -21.01 -14.42
N HIS A 368 10.03 -21.34 -15.15
CA HIS A 368 10.09 -21.86 -16.51
C HIS A 368 8.95 -21.31 -17.36
N GLY A 369 9.10 -21.46 -18.66
CA GLY A 369 8.13 -21.05 -19.66
C GLY A 369 8.40 -19.66 -20.23
N THR A 370 7.61 -19.33 -21.25
CA THR A 370 7.71 -18.08 -22.00
C THR A 370 6.37 -17.38 -22.06
N ILE A 371 6.42 -16.04 -22.10
CA ILE A 371 5.25 -15.17 -22.22
C ILE A 371 5.56 -14.17 -23.33
N ASN A 372 4.96 -14.37 -24.49
CA ASN A 372 5.09 -13.48 -25.64
C ASN A 372 3.86 -12.59 -25.75
N LEU A 373 4.07 -11.27 -25.72
CA LEU A 373 3.05 -10.27 -26.00
C LEU A 373 3.42 -9.56 -27.32
N ASN A 374 2.54 -9.68 -28.32
CA ASN A 374 2.70 -9.07 -29.64
C ASN A 374 4.09 -9.35 -30.26
N ASN A 375 4.50 -10.63 -30.27
CA ASN A 375 5.82 -11.12 -30.71
C ASN A 375 7.03 -10.64 -29.89
N THR A 376 6.80 -10.19 -28.65
CA THR A 376 7.89 -9.79 -27.75
C THR A 376 7.85 -10.55 -26.42
N GLU A 377 8.96 -11.21 -26.10
CA GLU A 377 9.12 -12.08 -24.93
C GLU A 377 9.29 -11.26 -23.64
N LEU A 378 8.37 -11.40 -22.69
CA LEU A 378 8.28 -10.59 -21.48
C LEU A 378 9.09 -11.14 -20.31
N THR A 379 9.34 -12.45 -20.25
CA THR A 379 9.96 -13.09 -19.06
C THR A 379 11.39 -12.60 -18.78
N ALA A 380 12.09 -12.13 -19.82
CA ALA A 380 13.45 -11.58 -19.74
C ALA A 380 13.48 -10.06 -19.52
N PHE A 381 12.33 -9.38 -19.43
CA PHE A 381 12.29 -7.92 -19.32
C PHE A 381 12.78 -7.43 -17.97
N SER A 382 13.61 -6.39 -17.99
CA SER A 382 13.92 -5.59 -16.81
C SER A 382 12.69 -4.82 -16.32
N THR A 383 12.72 -4.33 -15.08
CA THR A 383 11.63 -3.51 -14.51
C THR A 383 11.29 -2.30 -15.38
N GLN A 384 12.31 -1.65 -15.97
CA GLN A 384 12.11 -0.49 -16.82
C GLN A 384 11.45 -0.84 -18.17
N GLN A 385 11.80 -1.99 -18.76
CA GLN A 385 11.14 -2.48 -19.97
C GLN A 385 9.68 -2.87 -19.68
N MET A 386 9.42 -3.52 -18.54
CA MET A 386 8.05 -3.81 -18.11
C MET A 386 7.23 -2.54 -17.86
N GLU A 387 7.82 -1.48 -17.29
CA GLU A 387 7.14 -0.18 -17.12
C GLU A 387 6.71 0.45 -18.46
N GLN A 388 7.42 0.19 -19.56
CA GLN A 388 7.09 0.73 -20.88
C GLN A 388 5.86 0.05 -21.49
N ILE A 389 5.74 -1.27 -21.39
CA ILE A 389 4.61 -2.01 -21.99
C ILE A 389 3.34 -1.95 -21.15
N ARG A 390 3.47 -1.86 -19.82
CA ARG A 390 2.35 -1.81 -18.89
C ARG A 390 1.57 -0.51 -19.07
N GLY A 391 0.25 -0.59 -19.14
CA GLY A 391 -0.66 0.52 -19.35
C GLY A 391 -0.91 0.82 -20.82
N ASP A 392 0.12 0.70 -21.68
CA ASP A 392 0.03 0.98 -23.12
C ASP A 392 -0.29 -0.26 -23.96
N GLU A 393 0.43 -1.36 -23.79
CA GLU A 393 0.19 -2.60 -24.55
C GLU A 393 -0.66 -3.60 -23.77
N VAL A 394 -0.50 -3.65 -22.45
CA VAL A 394 -1.25 -4.53 -21.56
C VAL A 394 -1.75 -3.77 -20.34
N ALA A 395 -3.04 -3.96 -20.00
CA ALA A 395 -3.65 -3.39 -18.81
C ALA A 395 -4.43 -4.44 -18.02
N MET A 396 -4.81 -4.10 -16.79
CA MET A 396 -5.57 -5.00 -15.92
C MET A 396 -6.65 -4.27 -15.14
N VAL A 397 -7.82 -4.90 -15.07
CA VAL A 397 -8.89 -4.59 -14.11
C VAL A 397 -8.78 -5.62 -12.98
N PHE A 398 -8.59 -5.14 -11.75
CA PHE A 398 -8.44 -5.99 -10.57
C PHE A 398 -9.79 -6.42 -10.00
N GLN A 399 -9.81 -7.56 -9.30
CA GLN A 399 -10.99 -8.17 -8.68
C GLN A 399 -11.81 -7.23 -7.79
N ASP A 400 -11.16 -6.39 -6.98
CA ASP A 400 -11.84 -5.38 -6.18
C ASP A 400 -11.50 -3.96 -6.69
N PRO A 401 -12.48 -3.26 -7.29
CA PRO A 401 -12.22 -1.94 -7.84
C PRO A 401 -11.88 -0.91 -6.77
N THR A 402 -12.47 -1.01 -5.58
CA THR A 402 -12.33 0.02 -4.54
C THR A 402 -10.92 0.00 -3.96
N THR A 403 -10.36 -1.20 -3.73
CA THR A 403 -8.98 -1.35 -3.22
C THR A 403 -7.93 -1.11 -4.31
N SER A 404 -8.29 -1.24 -5.59
CA SER A 404 -7.41 -0.90 -6.72
C SER A 404 -7.24 0.61 -6.94
N LEU A 405 -8.19 1.42 -6.45
CA LEU A 405 -8.17 2.87 -6.52
C LEU A 405 -7.51 3.44 -5.26
N ASN A 406 -6.59 4.39 -5.44
CA ASN A 406 -5.90 5.01 -4.31
C ASN A 406 -6.87 5.95 -3.57
N PRO A 407 -7.15 5.71 -2.27
CA PRO A 407 -8.14 6.48 -1.52
C PRO A 407 -7.72 7.93 -1.27
N ALA A 408 -6.44 8.27 -1.40
CA ALA A 408 -5.92 9.61 -1.19
C ALA A 408 -6.17 10.57 -2.38
N PHE A 409 -6.67 10.07 -3.52
CA PHE A 409 -6.87 10.85 -4.74
C PHE A 409 -8.27 10.72 -5.31
N THR A 410 -8.72 11.77 -6.00
CA THR A 410 -9.96 11.73 -6.77
C THR A 410 -9.83 10.76 -7.94
N VAL A 411 -10.94 10.17 -8.37
CA VAL A 411 -10.92 9.18 -9.47
C VAL A 411 -10.49 9.78 -10.81
N GLY A 412 -10.84 11.04 -11.06
CA GLY A 412 -10.39 11.77 -12.25
C GLY A 412 -8.88 12.02 -12.24
N ASP A 413 -8.29 12.34 -11.08
CA ASP A 413 -6.83 12.49 -10.96
C ASP A 413 -6.10 11.18 -11.25
N GLN A 414 -6.66 10.05 -10.85
CA GLN A 414 -6.07 8.73 -11.06
C GLN A 414 -6.09 8.31 -12.55
N ILE A 415 -7.17 8.59 -13.27
CA ILE A 415 -7.25 8.37 -14.73
C ILE A 415 -6.34 9.36 -15.47
N ALA A 416 -6.40 10.64 -15.12
CA ALA A 416 -5.56 11.68 -15.72
C ALA A 416 -4.07 11.38 -15.51
N GLU A 417 -3.69 10.77 -14.38
CA GLU A 417 -2.31 10.36 -14.14
C GLU A 417 -1.80 9.37 -15.19
N VAL A 418 -2.58 8.37 -15.57
CA VAL A 418 -2.22 7.40 -16.62
C VAL A 418 -1.85 8.13 -17.91
N LEU A 419 -2.74 9.01 -18.36
CA LEU A 419 -2.59 9.80 -19.58
C LEU A 419 -1.38 10.73 -19.54
N ARG A 420 -1.07 11.31 -18.38
CA ARG A 420 0.12 12.16 -18.21
C ARG A 420 1.41 11.36 -18.23
N VAL A 421 1.41 10.18 -17.61
CA VAL A 421 2.60 9.33 -17.48
C VAL A 421 2.93 8.70 -18.83
N LYS A 422 1.93 8.24 -19.56
CA LYS A 422 2.09 7.43 -20.77
C LYS A 422 1.96 8.18 -22.08
N GLN A 423 0.99 9.09 -22.15
CA GLN A 423 0.70 9.85 -23.37
C GLN A 423 1.31 11.26 -23.34
N GLY A 424 2.08 11.60 -22.30
CA GLY A 424 2.75 12.90 -22.17
C GLY A 424 1.80 14.10 -22.09
N MET A 425 0.51 13.88 -21.82
CA MET A 425 -0.50 14.93 -21.84
C MET A 425 -0.26 15.99 -20.76
N THR A 426 -0.67 17.24 -21.04
CA THR A 426 -0.70 18.28 -19.99
C THR A 426 -1.80 17.98 -18.97
N LYS A 427 -1.71 18.58 -17.77
CA LYS A 427 -2.71 18.38 -16.71
C LYS A 427 -4.14 18.69 -17.19
N LYS A 428 -4.31 19.76 -17.98
CA LYS A 428 -5.62 20.17 -18.50
C LYS A 428 -6.16 19.20 -19.54
N GLN A 429 -5.32 18.76 -20.48
CA GLN A 429 -5.71 17.77 -21.51
C GLN A 429 -6.06 16.43 -20.87
N ALA A 430 -5.21 15.94 -19.96
CA ALA A 430 -5.43 14.68 -19.27
C ALA A 430 -6.70 14.69 -18.42
N TRP A 431 -7.02 15.80 -17.76
CA TRP A 431 -8.28 15.93 -17.01
C TRP A 431 -9.50 15.91 -17.94
N ALA A 432 -9.45 16.63 -19.06
CA ALA A 432 -10.55 16.61 -20.03
C ALA A 432 -10.78 15.19 -20.58
N ARG A 433 -9.70 14.51 -20.98
CA ARG A 433 -9.76 13.12 -21.47
C ARG A 433 -10.20 12.14 -20.37
N ALA A 434 -9.82 12.35 -19.12
CA ALA A 434 -10.32 11.55 -18.00
C ALA A 434 -11.84 11.66 -17.85
N VAL A 435 -12.39 12.88 -17.96
CA VAL A 435 -13.85 13.10 -17.93
C VAL A 435 -14.53 12.40 -19.10
N GLU A 436 -13.95 12.46 -20.31
CA GLU A 436 -14.47 11.72 -21.46
C GLU A 436 -14.48 10.21 -21.21
N LEU A 437 -13.40 9.63 -20.68
CA LEU A 437 -13.33 8.20 -20.38
C LEU A 437 -14.36 7.78 -19.32
N ILE A 438 -14.61 8.62 -18.31
CA ILE A 438 -15.64 8.40 -17.30
C ILE A 438 -17.04 8.41 -17.94
N ASP A 439 -17.29 9.31 -18.88
CA ASP A 439 -18.54 9.35 -19.65
C ASP A 439 -18.72 8.08 -20.49
N ARG A 440 -17.65 7.63 -21.14
CA ARG A 440 -17.67 6.44 -22.02
C ARG A 440 -17.98 5.15 -21.29
N VAL A 441 -17.60 5.01 -20.02
CA VAL A 441 -17.99 3.84 -19.21
C VAL A 441 -19.39 3.96 -18.61
N GLY A 442 -20.20 4.93 -19.03
CA GLY A 442 -21.60 5.06 -18.65
C GLY A 442 -21.85 5.75 -17.30
N ILE A 443 -20.87 6.49 -16.76
CA ILE A 443 -21.05 7.21 -15.48
C ILE A 443 -21.76 8.54 -15.72
N THR A 444 -22.96 8.67 -15.14
CA THR A 444 -23.71 9.93 -15.18
C THR A 444 -22.97 11.07 -14.48
N ARG A 445 -23.05 12.28 -15.06
CA ARG A 445 -22.37 13.49 -14.58
C ARG A 445 -20.85 13.28 -14.42
N PRO A 446 -20.15 12.93 -15.51
CA PRO A 446 -18.75 12.51 -15.45
C PRO A 446 -17.82 13.58 -14.86
N ALA A 447 -18.05 14.87 -15.15
CA ALA A 447 -17.25 15.97 -14.61
C ALA A 447 -17.40 16.18 -13.09
N GLU A 448 -18.58 15.86 -12.54
CA GLU A 448 -18.84 15.87 -11.10
C GLU A 448 -18.16 14.66 -10.46
N ARG A 449 -18.39 13.47 -11.02
CA ARG A 449 -17.84 12.20 -10.51
C ARG A 449 -16.33 12.10 -10.60
N ALA A 450 -15.70 12.74 -11.57
CA ALA A 450 -14.24 12.85 -11.66
C ALA A 450 -13.60 13.45 -10.40
N LYS A 451 -14.33 14.29 -9.65
CA LYS A 451 -13.84 14.93 -8.41
C LYS A 451 -14.11 14.10 -7.17
N ALA A 452 -14.85 13.00 -7.29
CA ALA A 452 -15.17 12.12 -6.17
C ALA A 452 -13.96 11.26 -5.79
N TYR A 453 -13.87 10.91 -4.51
CA TYR A 453 -12.95 9.92 -4.00
C TYR A 453 -13.54 8.50 -4.13
N PRO A 454 -12.70 7.44 -4.13
CA PRO A 454 -13.19 6.07 -4.31
C PRO A 454 -14.28 5.66 -3.31
N HIS A 455 -14.17 6.10 -2.05
CA HIS A 455 -15.13 5.80 -0.99
C HIS A 455 -16.49 6.54 -1.13
N GLU A 456 -16.61 7.44 -2.09
CA GLU A 456 -17.84 8.18 -2.40
C GLU A 456 -18.63 7.57 -3.59
N LEU A 457 -18.13 6.47 -4.16
CA LEU A 457 -18.71 5.76 -5.30
C LEU A 457 -19.43 4.47 -4.88
N SER A 458 -20.45 4.06 -5.64
CA SER A 458 -21.00 2.70 -5.53
C SER A 458 -20.02 1.66 -6.11
N GLY A 459 -20.18 0.37 -5.76
CA GLY A 459 -19.33 -0.70 -6.30
C GLY A 459 -19.30 -0.73 -7.83
N GLY A 460 -20.46 -0.64 -8.49
CA GLY A 460 -20.53 -0.57 -9.96
C GLY A 460 -19.89 0.69 -10.55
N MET A 461 -20.00 1.84 -9.88
CA MET A 461 -19.30 3.07 -10.32
C MET A 461 -17.78 2.92 -10.16
N ALA A 462 -17.31 2.38 -9.05
CA ALA A 462 -15.89 2.11 -8.83
C ALA A 462 -15.35 1.13 -9.88
N GLN A 463 -16.13 0.11 -10.25
CA GLN A 463 -15.78 -0.84 -11.31
C GLN A 463 -15.64 -0.15 -12.67
N ARG A 464 -16.63 0.65 -13.06
CA ARG A 464 -16.57 1.45 -14.30
C ARG A 464 -15.37 2.38 -14.33
N ILE A 465 -15.03 3.03 -13.20
CA ILE A 465 -13.81 3.85 -13.07
C ILE A 465 -12.54 3.00 -13.24
N ALA A 466 -12.47 1.82 -12.63
CA ALA A 466 -11.32 0.92 -12.77
C ALA A 466 -11.13 0.48 -14.23
N ILE A 467 -12.23 0.18 -14.93
CA ILE A 467 -12.25 -0.11 -16.38
C ILE A 467 -11.76 1.10 -17.19
N ALA A 468 -12.31 2.30 -16.96
CA ALA A 468 -11.90 3.53 -17.65
C ALA A 468 -10.40 3.82 -17.48
N ARG A 469 -9.87 3.59 -16.27
CA ARG A 469 -8.45 3.73 -15.95
C ARG A 469 -7.59 2.72 -16.69
N ALA A 470 -8.00 1.45 -16.75
CA ALA A 470 -7.28 0.41 -17.48
C ALA A 470 -7.23 0.69 -18.99
N LEU A 471 -8.30 1.27 -19.54
CA LEU A 471 -8.43 1.56 -20.97
C LEU A 471 -7.85 2.90 -21.40
N SER A 472 -7.30 3.68 -20.47
CA SER A 472 -6.90 5.07 -20.75
C SER A 472 -5.87 5.22 -21.87
N CYS A 473 -5.07 4.18 -22.16
CA CYS A 473 -4.10 4.18 -23.25
C CYS A 473 -4.42 3.18 -24.37
N ASN A 474 -5.66 2.67 -24.45
CA ASN A 474 -6.12 1.73 -25.47
C ASN A 474 -5.23 0.46 -25.58
N PRO A 475 -5.16 -0.36 -24.52
CA PRO A 475 -4.28 -1.54 -24.49
C PRO A 475 -4.67 -2.58 -25.55
N LYS A 476 -3.67 -3.31 -26.06
CA LYS A 476 -3.90 -4.43 -26.98
C LYS A 476 -4.41 -5.68 -26.26
N LEU A 477 -3.99 -5.87 -25.01
CA LEU A 477 -4.45 -6.95 -24.12
C LEU A 477 -5.03 -6.35 -22.84
N LEU A 478 -6.26 -6.72 -22.53
CA LEU A 478 -6.91 -6.40 -21.25
C LEU A 478 -7.07 -7.68 -20.42
N ILE A 479 -6.50 -7.68 -19.22
CA ILE A 479 -6.72 -8.74 -18.23
C ILE A 479 -7.84 -8.29 -17.29
N ALA A 480 -8.98 -8.94 -17.32
CA ALA A 480 -10.10 -8.63 -16.44
C ALA A 480 -10.20 -9.71 -15.36
N ASP A 481 -9.70 -9.43 -14.15
CA ASP A 481 -9.72 -10.38 -13.05
C ASP A 481 -10.99 -10.26 -12.24
N GLU A 482 -11.91 -11.23 -12.38
CA GLU A 482 -13.20 -11.26 -11.68
C GLU A 482 -13.97 -9.92 -11.73
N PRO A 483 -14.15 -9.32 -12.92
CA PRO A 483 -14.59 -7.93 -13.05
C PRO A 483 -16.07 -7.71 -12.70
N THR A 484 -16.82 -8.78 -12.45
CA THR A 484 -18.25 -8.74 -12.10
C THR A 484 -18.51 -9.29 -10.70
N THR A 485 -17.48 -9.74 -9.98
CA THR A 485 -17.64 -10.27 -8.62
C THR A 485 -18.19 -9.19 -7.69
N ALA A 486 -19.10 -9.59 -6.80
CA ALA A 486 -19.76 -8.72 -5.81
C ALA A 486 -20.64 -7.59 -6.39
N LEU A 487 -21.05 -7.69 -7.65
CA LEU A 487 -22.08 -6.83 -8.27
C LEU A 487 -23.43 -7.55 -8.29
N ASP A 488 -24.52 -6.78 -8.30
CA ASP A 488 -25.84 -7.35 -8.56
C ASP A 488 -25.97 -7.79 -10.04
N VAL A 489 -26.88 -8.73 -10.30
CA VAL A 489 -27.04 -9.35 -11.63
C VAL A 489 -27.33 -8.33 -12.74
N THR A 490 -27.99 -7.20 -12.42
CA THR A 490 -28.30 -6.17 -13.42
C THR A 490 -27.03 -5.41 -13.79
N ILE A 491 -26.30 -4.91 -12.79
CA ILE A 491 -25.04 -4.20 -13.02
C ILE A 491 -23.99 -5.12 -13.66
N GLN A 492 -23.96 -6.41 -13.30
CA GLN A 492 -23.09 -7.39 -13.95
C GLN A 492 -23.32 -7.42 -15.47
N GLN A 493 -24.57 -7.54 -15.92
CA GLN A 493 -24.89 -7.54 -17.35
C GLN A 493 -24.46 -6.24 -18.04
N GLU A 494 -24.73 -5.08 -17.42
CA GLU A 494 -24.29 -3.79 -17.98
C GLU A 494 -22.75 -3.67 -18.07
N ILE A 495 -21.99 -4.37 -17.21
CA ILE A 495 -20.52 -4.40 -17.27
C ILE A 495 -20.04 -5.34 -18.39
N LEU A 496 -20.70 -6.49 -18.59
CA LEU A 496 -20.37 -7.41 -19.68
C LEU A 496 -20.63 -6.76 -21.05
N ASP A 497 -21.76 -6.07 -21.21
CA ASP A 497 -22.06 -5.30 -22.42
C ASP A 497 -21.02 -4.20 -22.66
N LEU A 498 -20.60 -3.50 -21.60
CA LEU A 498 -19.52 -2.53 -21.69
C LEU A 498 -18.21 -3.16 -22.22
N PHE A 499 -17.83 -4.35 -21.73
CA PHE A 499 -16.63 -5.02 -22.24
C PHE A 499 -16.74 -5.40 -23.72
N ARG A 500 -17.92 -5.87 -24.19
CA ARG A 500 -18.17 -6.17 -25.61
C ARG A 500 -18.03 -4.91 -26.47
N ASP A 501 -18.72 -3.83 -26.09
CA ASP A 501 -18.67 -2.56 -26.82
C ASP A 501 -17.23 -2.04 -26.94
N LEU A 502 -16.45 -2.14 -25.85
CA LEU A 502 -15.05 -1.71 -25.84
C LEU A 502 -14.15 -2.64 -26.63
N GLN A 503 -14.41 -3.95 -26.63
CA GLN A 503 -13.67 -4.91 -27.44
C GLN A 503 -13.86 -4.61 -28.92
N ASP A 504 -15.10 -4.40 -29.35
CA ASP A 504 -15.46 -4.09 -30.73
C ASP A 504 -14.86 -2.75 -31.18
N GLU A 505 -14.89 -1.73 -30.30
CA GLU A 505 -14.35 -0.41 -30.61
C GLU A 505 -12.82 -0.39 -30.70
N PHE A 506 -12.11 -1.05 -29.77
CA PHE A 506 -10.65 -0.99 -29.68
C PHE A 506 -9.93 -2.17 -30.35
N GLY A 507 -10.65 -3.23 -30.71
CA GLY A 507 -10.09 -4.46 -31.29
C GLY A 507 -9.08 -5.16 -30.37
N MET A 508 -9.28 -5.02 -29.05
CA MET A 508 -8.37 -5.56 -28.03
C MET A 508 -8.63 -7.05 -27.74
N ALA A 509 -7.60 -7.78 -27.38
CA ALA A 509 -7.73 -9.12 -26.82
C ALA A 509 -8.10 -9.02 -25.32
N ILE A 510 -8.97 -9.91 -24.83
CA ILE A 510 -9.38 -9.93 -23.43
C ILE A 510 -9.06 -11.30 -22.82
N LEU A 511 -8.30 -11.29 -21.72
CA LEU A 511 -8.21 -12.44 -20.82
C LEU A 511 -9.23 -12.22 -19.70
N PHE A 512 -10.37 -12.89 -19.80
CA PHE A 512 -11.47 -12.74 -18.87
C PHE A 512 -11.41 -13.82 -17.79
N VAL A 513 -10.98 -13.46 -16.58
CA VAL A 513 -10.86 -14.40 -15.48
C VAL A 513 -12.15 -14.39 -14.66
N THR A 514 -12.74 -15.55 -14.46
CA THR A 514 -13.96 -15.69 -13.65
C THR A 514 -14.01 -17.05 -12.97
N HIS A 515 -14.83 -17.20 -11.94
CA HIS A 515 -15.19 -18.51 -11.40
C HIS A 515 -16.59 -18.95 -11.85
N ASP A 516 -17.34 -18.08 -12.54
CA ASP A 516 -18.70 -18.33 -13.02
C ASP A 516 -18.69 -18.67 -14.51
N LEU A 517 -19.02 -19.93 -14.82
CA LEU A 517 -19.14 -20.41 -16.19
C LEU A 517 -20.30 -19.74 -16.95
N ALA A 518 -21.38 -19.30 -16.29
CA ALA A 518 -22.47 -18.57 -16.96
C ALA A 518 -21.99 -17.23 -17.50
N VAL A 519 -21.17 -16.53 -16.71
CA VAL A 519 -20.54 -15.28 -17.16
C VAL A 519 -19.59 -15.54 -18.31
N ALA A 520 -18.79 -16.62 -18.23
CA ALA A 520 -17.91 -17.00 -19.32
C ALA A 520 -18.69 -17.33 -20.61
N ALA A 521 -19.82 -18.03 -20.49
CA ALA A 521 -20.71 -18.34 -21.61
C ALA A 521 -21.28 -17.11 -22.32
N ASP A 522 -21.47 -16.04 -21.58
CA ASP A 522 -22.01 -14.79 -22.12
C ASP A 522 -20.95 -14.03 -22.92
N ILE A 523 -19.69 -13.94 -22.44
CA ILE A 523 -18.70 -13.01 -23.00
C ILE A 523 -17.50 -13.66 -23.74
N CYS A 524 -17.20 -14.93 -23.50
CA CYS A 524 -15.96 -15.55 -24.00
C CYS A 524 -16.18 -16.33 -25.31
N ASP A 525 -15.24 -16.23 -26.24
CA ASP A 525 -15.21 -17.07 -27.45
C ASP A 525 -14.70 -18.48 -27.14
N ARG A 526 -13.66 -18.54 -26.31
CA ARG A 526 -12.97 -19.76 -25.86
C ARG A 526 -12.78 -19.73 -24.36
N VAL A 527 -12.70 -20.91 -23.74
CA VAL A 527 -12.48 -21.04 -22.29
C VAL A 527 -11.38 -22.03 -22.00
N CYS A 528 -10.51 -21.63 -21.08
CA CYS A 528 -9.50 -22.43 -20.40
C CYS A 528 -9.98 -22.74 -18.98
N VAL A 529 -10.21 -24.02 -18.68
CA VAL A 529 -10.58 -24.49 -17.34
C VAL A 529 -9.30 -24.86 -16.58
N MET A 530 -9.05 -24.16 -15.48
CA MET A 530 -7.93 -24.40 -14.57
C MET A 530 -8.36 -25.14 -13.32
N TYR A 531 -7.58 -26.16 -12.94
CA TYR A 531 -7.72 -26.85 -11.68
C TYR A 531 -6.36 -26.99 -11.01
N ALA A 532 -6.26 -26.59 -9.74
CA ALA A 532 -5.06 -26.76 -8.92
C ALA A 532 -3.76 -26.37 -9.65
N GLY A 533 -3.71 -25.21 -10.31
CA GLY A 533 -2.51 -24.71 -10.98
C GLY A 533 -2.22 -25.29 -12.37
N GLU A 534 -3.06 -26.18 -12.91
CA GLU A 534 -2.91 -26.75 -14.27
C GLU A 534 -4.12 -26.41 -15.14
N LEU A 535 -3.87 -26.30 -16.46
CA LEU A 535 -4.93 -26.30 -17.46
C LEU A 535 -5.44 -27.74 -17.65
N VAL A 536 -6.72 -27.95 -17.36
CA VAL A 536 -7.34 -29.28 -17.46
C VAL A 536 -8.19 -29.47 -18.71
N GLU A 537 -8.76 -28.38 -19.23
CA GLU A 537 -9.54 -28.40 -20.47
C GLU A 537 -9.49 -27.03 -21.14
N MET A 538 -9.46 -27.01 -22.48
CA MET A 538 -9.59 -25.80 -23.27
C MET A 538 -10.40 -26.11 -24.54
N ALA A 539 -11.46 -25.36 -24.79
CA ALA A 539 -12.30 -25.52 -25.96
C ALA A 539 -13.00 -24.20 -26.33
N ASN A 540 -13.68 -24.18 -27.48
CA ASN A 540 -14.66 -23.14 -27.78
C ASN A 540 -15.81 -23.20 -26.77
N ILE A 541 -16.42 -22.07 -26.48
CA ILE A 541 -17.45 -21.97 -25.43
C ILE A 541 -18.62 -22.93 -25.66
N ASP A 542 -19.14 -22.99 -26.89
CA ASP A 542 -20.26 -23.87 -27.26
C ASP A 542 -19.91 -25.36 -27.10
N GLU A 543 -18.69 -25.75 -27.52
CA GLU A 543 -18.20 -27.12 -27.43
C GLU A 543 -18.01 -27.55 -25.97
N LEU A 544 -17.47 -26.65 -25.13
CA LEU A 544 -17.25 -26.90 -23.70
C LEU A 544 -18.58 -27.17 -22.98
N PHE A 545 -19.62 -26.39 -23.29
CA PHE A 545 -20.94 -26.53 -22.68
C PHE A 545 -21.72 -27.74 -23.20
N ALA A 546 -21.64 -28.03 -24.50
CA ALA A 546 -22.34 -29.15 -25.10
C ALA A 546 -21.68 -30.50 -24.76
N THR A 547 -20.35 -30.56 -24.84
CA THR A 547 -19.57 -31.80 -24.74
C THR A 547 -18.32 -31.60 -23.89
N PRO A 548 -18.46 -31.33 -22.57
CA PRO A 548 -17.30 -31.25 -21.69
C PRO A 548 -16.53 -32.57 -21.69
N ARG A 549 -15.20 -32.53 -21.71
CA ARG A 549 -14.33 -33.71 -21.83
C ARG A 549 -13.62 -34.07 -20.53
N HIS A 550 -13.46 -33.11 -19.62
CA HIS A 550 -12.87 -33.35 -18.31
C HIS A 550 -13.95 -33.50 -17.23
N PRO A 551 -13.88 -34.53 -16.36
CA PRO A 551 -14.87 -34.73 -15.28
C PRO A 551 -15.04 -33.51 -14.35
N TYR A 552 -13.98 -32.75 -14.12
CA TYR A 552 -14.04 -31.48 -13.39
C TYR A 552 -14.93 -30.44 -14.08
N THR A 553 -14.75 -30.24 -15.39
CA THR A 553 -15.55 -29.29 -16.18
C THR A 553 -17.02 -29.68 -16.17
N ALA A 554 -17.31 -30.97 -16.39
CA ALA A 554 -18.67 -31.51 -16.28
C ALA A 554 -19.26 -31.28 -14.87
N GLY A 555 -18.45 -31.49 -13.83
CA GLY A 555 -18.81 -31.18 -12.44
C GLY A 555 -19.17 -29.70 -12.24
N LEU A 556 -18.36 -28.77 -12.77
CA LEU A 556 -18.63 -27.33 -12.68
C LEU A 556 -19.93 -26.95 -13.38
N LEU A 557 -20.16 -27.47 -14.60
CA LEU A 557 -21.38 -27.22 -15.36
C LEU A 557 -22.62 -27.78 -14.63
N SER A 558 -22.52 -28.99 -14.08
CA SER A 558 -23.63 -29.62 -13.33
C SER A 558 -23.99 -28.91 -12.03
N ALA A 559 -23.04 -28.15 -11.46
CA ALA A 559 -23.25 -27.38 -10.24
C ALA A 559 -23.92 -26.02 -10.50
N MET A 560 -24.15 -25.65 -11.77
CA MET A 560 -24.80 -24.40 -12.13
C MET A 560 -26.32 -24.50 -11.91
N PRO A 561 -26.95 -23.45 -11.35
CA PRO A 561 -28.40 -23.44 -11.18
C PRO A 561 -29.11 -23.33 -12.53
N HIS A 562 -29.86 -24.38 -12.91
CA HIS A 562 -30.74 -24.37 -14.08
C HIS A 562 -32.14 -23.84 -13.72
N ALA A 563 -32.71 -23.00 -14.59
CA ALA A 563 -33.99 -22.33 -14.33
C ALA A 563 -35.20 -23.28 -14.25
N SER A 564 -35.08 -24.52 -14.75
CA SER A 564 -36.19 -25.45 -14.98
C SER A 564 -36.50 -26.40 -13.82
N ASP A 565 -35.56 -26.77 -12.96
CA ASP A 565 -35.76 -27.83 -11.96
C ASP A 565 -35.36 -27.43 -10.52
N ARG A 566 -36.38 -27.29 -9.66
CA ARG A 566 -36.24 -26.88 -8.24
C ARG A 566 -36.13 -28.06 -7.25
N LYS A 567 -36.06 -29.32 -7.71
CA LYS A 567 -36.46 -30.47 -6.87
C LYS A 567 -35.39 -31.51 -6.50
N PRO A 568 -34.21 -31.59 -7.13
CA PRO A 568 -33.04 -32.12 -6.44
C PRO A 568 -32.13 -31.00 -5.91
N PRO A 569 -31.37 -31.23 -4.82
CA PRO A 569 -30.23 -30.39 -4.46
C PRO A 569 -29.26 -30.28 -5.63
N LEU A 570 -28.67 -29.11 -5.84
CA LEU A 570 -27.67 -28.93 -6.90
C LEU A 570 -26.52 -29.94 -6.70
N PRO A 571 -26.09 -30.64 -7.76
CA PRO A 571 -24.89 -31.45 -7.73
C PRO A 571 -23.70 -30.64 -7.22
N THR A 572 -22.89 -31.24 -6.35
CA THR A 572 -21.67 -30.59 -5.83
C THR A 572 -20.46 -31.46 -6.11
N ILE A 573 -19.35 -30.83 -6.46
CA ILE A 573 -18.06 -31.51 -6.59
C ILE A 573 -17.57 -31.84 -5.18
N LYS A 574 -17.32 -33.12 -4.90
CA LYS A 574 -16.90 -33.60 -3.58
C LYS A 574 -15.59 -32.93 -3.12
N GLY A 575 -15.48 -32.63 -1.83
CA GLY A 575 -14.24 -32.09 -1.24
C GLY A 575 -13.93 -30.65 -1.70
N THR A 576 -12.69 -30.21 -1.43
CA THR A 576 -12.20 -28.87 -1.78
C THR A 576 -10.96 -28.96 -2.66
N VAL A 577 -10.59 -27.87 -3.34
CA VAL A 577 -9.34 -27.82 -4.11
C VAL A 577 -8.16 -28.03 -3.15
N PRO A 578 -7.26 -28.99 -3.42
CA PRO A 578 -6.09 -29.20 -2.58
C PRO A 578 -5.20 -27.96 -2.61
N VAL A 579 -4.67 -27.58 -1.46
CA VAL A 579 -3.70 -26.48 -1.38
C VAL A 579 -2.42 -26.86 -2.15
N PRO A 580 -1.69 -25.89 -2.74
CA PRO A 580 -0.53 -26.16 -3.59
C PRO A 580 0.51 -27.16 -3.09
N LYS A 581 0.72 -27.22 -1.78
CA LYS A 581 1.67 -28.14 -1.14
C LYS A 581 1.22 -29.61 -1.09
N LEU A 582 -0.07 -29.87 -1.33
CA LEU A 582 -0.71 -31.17 -1.22
C LEU A 582 -1.22 -31.68 -2.58
N TRP A 583 -0.73 -31.13 -3.69
CA TRP A 583 -1.11 -31.62 -5.01
C TRP A 583 -0.57 -33.03 -5.26
N PRO A 584 -1.39 -33.95 -5.79
CA PRO A 584 -0.92 -35.28 -6.14
C PRO A 584 0.01 -35.21 -7.36
N THR A 585 0.87 -36.22 -7.51
CA THR A 585 1.87 -36.29 -8.58
C THR A 585 1.27 -36.55 -9.96
N GLY A 586 0.13 -37.24 -10.04
CA GLY A 586 -0.57 -37.54 -11.28
C GLY A 586 -1.65 -36.51 -11.63
N CYS A 587 -2.85 -36.98 -11.95
CA CYS A 587 -4.02 -36.13 -12.14
C CYS A 587 -4.37 -35.40 -10.84
N ARG A 588 -4.30 -34.07 -10.84
CA ARG A 588 -4.63 -33.24 -9.66
C ARG A 588 -6.07 -33.42 -9.17
N PHE A 589 -6.98 -33.79 -10.07
CA PHE A 589 -8.40 -33.98 -9.76
C PHE A 589 -8.74 -35.43 -9.33
N SER A 590 -7.78 -36.36 -9.31
CA SER A 590 -8.05 -37.80 -9.10
C SER A 590 -8.80 -38.13 -7.80
N GLU A 591 -8.52 -37.41 -6.72
CA GLU A 591 -9.17 -37.62 -5.40
C GLU A 591 -10.63 -37.16 -5.35
N ARG A 592 -11.03 -36.27 -6.26
CA ARG A 592 -12.40 -35.71 -6.37
C ARG A 592 -13.16 -36.26 -7.59
N CYS A 593 -12.52 -37.09 -8.41
CA CYS A 593 -13.05 -37.58 -9.67
C CYS A 593 -13.78 -38.93 -9.50
N ASP A 594 -15.07 -38.97 -9.81
CA ASP A 594 -15.87 -40.21 -9.77
C ASP A 594 -15.41 -41.26 -10.81
N TYR A 595 -14.63 -40.86 -11.80
CA TYR A 595 -14.09 -41.70 -12.88
C TYR A 595 -12.61 -42.08 -12.68
N SER A 596 -12.05 -41.85 -11.48
CA SER A 596 -10.63 -42.07 -11.17
C SER A 596 -10.22 -43.54 -11.30
N GLN A 597 -8.99 -43.79 -11.77
CA GLN A 597 -8.39 -45.13 -11.91
C GLN A 597 -6.89 -45.10 -11.60
N LYS A 598 -6.25 -46.26 -11.41
CA LYS A 598 -4.81 -46.34 -11.06
C LYS A 598 -3.89 -45.58 -12.03
N ALA A 599 -4.23 -45.56 -13.32
CA ALA A 599 -3.45 -44.81 -14.32
C ALA A 599 -3.46 -43.28 -14.09
N CYS A 600 -4.42 -42.74 -13.32
CA CYS A 600 -4.47 -41.33 -12.94
C CYS A 600 -3.39 -40.94 -11.92
N GLU A 601 -2.67 -41.89 -11.32
CA GLU A 601 -1.54 -41.61 -10.41
C GLU A 601 -0.28 -41.15 -11.16
N GLN A 602 -0.24 -41.36 -12.48
CA GLN A 602 0.83 -40.91 -13.37
C GLN A 602 0.55 -39.52 -13.93
N LEU A 603 1.61 -38.80 -14.31
CA LEU A 603 1.51 -37.48 -14.94
C LEU A 603 0.69 -37.55 -16.23
N ILE A 604 -0.31 -36.68 -16.35
CA ILE A 604 -1.16 -36.58 -17.52
C ILE A 604 -0.80 -35.31 -18.27
N THR A 605 -0.46 -35.45 -19.55
CA THR A 605 -0.18 -34.32 -20.44
C THR A 605 -1.47 -33.78 -21.02
N LEU A 606 -1.49 -32.48 -21.33
CA LEU A 606 -2.56 -31.88 -22.09
C LEU A 606 -2.52 -32.39 -23.54
N THR A 607 -3.63 -32.93 -24.06
CA THR A 607 -3.70 -33.53 -25.41
C THR A 607 -4.81 -32.92 -26.24
N GLY A 608 -4.61 -32.80 -27.56
CA GLY A 608 -5.56 -32.20 -28.51
C GLY A 608 -4.97 -31.01 -29.27
N THR A 609 -5.60 -30.64 -30.39
CA THR A 609 -5.16 -29.51 -31.24
C THR A 609 -6.06 -28.28 -31.03
N THR A 610 -7.35 -28.39 -31.35
CA THR A 610 -8.35 -27.33 -31.18
C THR A 610 -9.01 -27.37 -29.81
N SER A 611 -9.41 -28.58 -29.38
CA SER A 611 -10.00 -28.87 -28.07
C SER A 611 -9.02 -29.74 -27.29
N GLN A 612 -8.47 -29.16 -26.23
CA GLN A 612 -7.40 -29.74 -25.43
C GLN A 612 -7.94 -30.23 -24.08
N VAL A 613 -7.46 -31.38 -23.63
CA VAL A 613 -7.88 -31.98 -22.35
C VAL A 613 -6.75 -32.75 -21.68
N ARG A 614 -6.66 -32.60 -20.36
CA ARG A 614 -5.70 -33.29 -19.48
C ARG A 614 -6.39 -34.46 -18.78
N CYS A 615 -6.92 -35.41 -19.55
CA CYS A 615 -7.59 -36.59 -19.01
C CYS A 615 -7.35 -37.81 -19.90
N ILE A 616 -6.86 -38.92 -19.31
CA ILE A 616 -6.64 -40.18 -20.02
C ILE A 616 -7.94 -40.83 -20.50
N ARG A 617 -9.08 -40.51 -19.89
CA ARG A 617 -10.38 -41.10 -20.22
C ARG A 617 -11.25 -40.21 -21.10
N ALA A 618 -10.73 -39.08 -21.59
CA ALA A 618 -11.53 -38.07 -22.30
C ALA A 618 -12.32 -38.59 -23.52
N ASN A 619 -11.88 -39.70 -24.13
CA ASN A 619 -12.56 -40.32 -25.28
C ASN A 619 -13.43 -41.54 -24.89
N GLU A 620 -13.38 -41.99 -23.64
CA GLU A 620 -14.11 -43.15 -23.13
C GLU A 620 -15.39 -42.77 -22.37
N ILE A 621 -15.37 -41.61 -21.70
CA ILE A 621 -16.46 -41.13 -20.86
C ILE A 621 -17.32 -40.15 -21.65
N ASN A 622 -18.63 -40.40 -21.66
CA ASN A 622 -19.59 -39.41 -22.15
C ASN A 622 -20.03 -38.57 -20.95
N LEU A 623 -19.55 -37.33 -20.93
CA LEU A 623 -19.85 -36.33 -19.90
C LEU A 623 -20.81 -35.25 -20.41
N GLY A 624 -21.32 -35.41 -21.63
CA GLY A 624 -22.31 -34.50 -22.22
C GLY A 624 -23.44 -34.27 -21.24
N ALA A 625 -23.77 -33.00 -21.02
CA ALA A 625 -24.82 -32.65 -20.08
C ALA A 625 -26.16 -33.23 -20.59
N SER A 626 -26.83 -33.99 -19.73
CA SER A 626 -28.29 -34.09 -19.77
C SER A 626 -28.83 -32.69 -19.42
N ILE A 627 -28.81 -31.76 -20.39
CA ILE A 627 -29.38 -30.42 -20.24
C ILE A 627 -30.91 -30.53 -20.14
#